data_AF-A0A8H9G9F6-F1
#
_entry.id   AF-A0A8H9G9F6-F1
#
_cell.length_a   1.000
_cell.length_b   1.000
_cell.length_c   1.000
_cell.angle_alpha   90.00
_cell.angle_beta   90.00
_cell.angle_gamma   90.00
#
_symmetry.space_group_name_H-M   'P 1'
#
loop_
_entity.id
_entity.type
_entity.pdbx_description
1 polymer ?
#
loop_
_entity_poly.entity_id
_entity_poly.type
_entity_poly.pdbx_seq_one_letter_code
_entity_poly.pdbx_strand_id
1 'polypeptide(L)'
;MTEMLAALLGALLGGLLSAGGSAWQTGKVLKHETAMAAAERREAERVEDERRQSVVADRLIAALASCLTSAEGRLDALAHFVRVRATDDVHRDRDRRESALLESGASYSHALPEPVRDRWDALTWLVRFNTSTQPERSDDDRRRDYSDLLNYSEYVRRSLRAVSGDDPMPPPYPAPDVRRAERRVWGYKPAPGNNEPDLSDWQLSSRLVGEVTFSTGEVRWYGLNGLVEVLSPEPAEPRDDDNG
;
A
#
# COMPACT_ATOMS: atom_id res chain seq x y z
N MET A 1 28.32 54.22 59.96
CA MET A 1 27.10 54.35 59.12
C MET A 1 27.28 53.85 57.67
N THR A 2 28.51 53.57 57.21
CA THR A 2 28.81 53.13 55.83
C THR A 2 28.59 51.63 55.60
N GLU A 3 28.78 50.77 56.60
CA GLU A 3 28.65 49.31 56.47
C GLU A 3 27.22 48.83 56.24
N MET A 4 26.23 49.47 56.86
CA MET A 4 24.81 49.14 56.68
C MET A 4 24.33 49.45 55.25
N LEU A 5 24.89 50.47 54.62
CA LEU A 5 24.54 50.92 53.27
C LEU A 5 25.16 50.00 52.21
N ALA A 6 26.38 49.50 52.46
CA ALA A 6 27.04 48.50 51.63
C ALA A 6 26.31 47.14 51.70
N ALA A 7 25.85 46.72 52.88
CA ALA A 7 25.06 45.49 53.04
C ALA A 7 23.73 45.55 52.29
N LEU A 8 23.06 46.70 52.30
CA LEU A 8 21.77 46.90 51.63
C LEU A 8 21.92 46.97 50.10
N LEU A 9 23.00 47.58 49.60
CA LEU A 9 23.37 47.55 48.18
C LEU A 9 23.76 46.14 47.72
N GLY A 10 24.52 45.39 48.53
CA GLY A 10 24.89 44.01 48.25
C GLY A 10 23.67 43.07 48.20
N ALA A 11 22.69 43.26 49.09
CA ALA A 11 21.44 42.51 49.08
C ALA A 11 20.56 42.84 47.87
N LEU A 12 20.49 44.11 47.46
CA LEU A 12 19.76 44.55 46.26
C LEU A 12 20.38 43.99 44.97
N LEU A 13 21.70 44.08 44.82
CA LEU A 13 22.43 43.50 43.69
C LEU A 13 22.33 41.97 43.67
N GLY A 14 22.43 41.31 44.83
CA GLY A 14 22.24 39.87 44.98
C GLY A 14 20.82 39.43 44.58
N GLY A 15 19.78 40.18 44.98
CA GLY A 15 18.40 39.93 44.61
C GLY A 15 18.13 40.10 43.11
N LEU A 16 18.70 41.15 42.49
CA LEU A 16 18.56 41.42 41.05
C LEU A 16 19.25 40.35 40.19
N LEU A 17 20.45 39.91 40.58
CA LEU A 17 21.15 38.83 39.89
C LEU A 17 20.47 37.47 40.08
N SER A 18 19.94 37.21 41.28
CA SER A 18 19.18 35.99 41.56
C SER A 18 17.87 35.92 40.76
N ALA A 19 17.12 37.02 40.66
CA ALA A 19 15.91 37.11 39.86
C ALA A 19 16.19 37.03 38.34
N GLY A 20 17.30 37.61 37.88
CA GLY A 20 17.73 37.48 36.47
C GLY A 20 18.13 36.06 36.09
N GLY A 21 18.84 35.36 36.99
CA GLY A 21 19.25 33.97 36.79
C GLY A 21 18.06 33.00 36.75
N SER A 22 17.08 33.17 37.64
CA SER A 22 15.88 32.33 37.66
C SER A 22 15.01 32.54 36.42
N ALA A 23 14.80 33.79 35.96
CA ALA A 23 14.06 34.07 34.74
C ALA A 23 14.71 33.46 33.49
N TRP A 24 16.05 33.48 33.40
CA TRP A 24 16.77 32.86 32.28
C TRP A 24 16.68 31.33 32.30
N GLN A 25 16.75 30.72 33.48
CA GLN A 25 16.57 29.27 33.64
C GLN A 25 15.14 28.83 33.31
N THR A 26 14.12 29.55 33.79
CA THR A 26 12.71 29.28 33.45
C THR A 26 12.43 29.46 31.96
N GLY A 27 13.00 30.50 31.33
CA GLY A 27 12.89 30.71 29.88
C GLY A 27 13.51 29.59 29.05
N LYS A 28 14.61 28.98 29.52
CA LYS A 28 15.21 27.79 28.88
C LYS A 28 14.35 26.55 29.03
N VAL A 29 13.81 26.31 30.22
CA VAL A 29 12.90 25.17 30.48
C VAL A 29 11.65 25.27 29.63
N LEU A 30 10.99 26.43 29.59
CA LEU A 30 9.81 26.66 28.75
C LEU A 30 10.11 26.47 27.26
N LYS A 31 11.27 26.91 26.77
CA LYS A 31 11.70 26.66 25.38
C LYS A 31 11.93 25.17 25.10
N HIS A 32 12.45 24.43 26.08
CA HIS A 32 12.67 23.01 25.94
C HIS A 32 11.36 22.22 25.97
N GLU A 33 10.46 22.53 26.90
CA GLU A 33 9.12 21.92 26.99
C GLU A 33 8.28 22.21 25.75
N THR A 34 8.30 23.44 25.23
CA THR A 34 7.61 23.77 23.97
C THR A 34 8.21 23.06 22.76
N ALA A 35 9.54 22.89 22.71
CA ALA A 35 10.19 22.12 21.66
C ALA A 35 9.85 20.62 21.76
N MET A 36 9.79 20.05 22.97
CA MET A 36 9.36 18.66 23.17
C MET A 36 7.89 18.46 22.79
N ALA A 37 6.98 19.34 23.23
CA ALA A 37 5.57 19.27 22.85
C ALA A 37 5.36 19.41 21.33
N ALA A 38 6.17 20.23 20.65
CA ALA A 38 6.14 20.34 19.20
C ALA A 38 6.68 19.08 18.50
N ALA A 39 7.73 18.45 19.05
CA ALA A 39 8.26 17.19 18.54
C ALA A 39 7.26 16.03 18.74
N GLU A 40 6.64 15.93 19.92
CA GLU A 40 5.59 14.95 20.22
C GLU A 40 4.39 15.10 19.28
N ARG A 41 3.96 16.34 18.99
CA ARG A 41 2.88 16.59 18.02
C ARG A 41 3.24 16.11 16.62
N ARG A 42 4.46 16.39 16.14
CA ARG A 42 4.91 15.93 14.83
C ARG A 42 5.01 14.41 14.75
N GLU A 43 5.46 13.77 15.82
CA GLU A 43 5.52 12.31 15.88
C GLU A 43 4.12 11.69 15.88
N ALA A 44 3.19 12.26 16.65
CA ALA A 44 1.80 11.83 16.66
C ALA A 44 1.12 12.01 15.30
N GLU A 45 1.37 13.14 14.62
CA GLU A 45 0.92 13.38 13.25
C GLU A 45 1.49 12.35 12.27
N ARG A 46 2.78 12.01 12.40
CA ARG A 46 3.42 11.00 11.55
C ARG A 46 2.79 9.62 11.72
N VAL A 47 2.59 9.18 12.97
CA VAL A 47 1.98 7.88 13.28
C VAL A 47 0.53 7.81 12.78
N GLU A 48 -0.23 8.90 12.93
CA GLU A 48 -1.61 8.94 12.42
C GLU A 48 -1.65 8.92 10.88
N ASP A 49 -0.74 9.62 10.22
CA ASP A 49 -0.61 9.59 8.76
C ASP A 49 -0.21 8.19 8.24
N GLU A 50 0.75 7.53 8.90
CA GLU A 50 1.15 6.14 8.61
C GLU A 50 -0.03 5.19 8.78
N ARG A 51 -0.79 5.33 9.88
CA ARG A 51 -2.01 4.55 10.11
C ARG A 51 -3.07 4.77 9.04
N ARG A 52 -3.31 6.03 8.65
CA ARG A 52 -4.25 6.37 7.57
C ARG A 52 -3.81 5.73 6.25
N GLN A 53 -2.52 5.79 5.94
CA GLN A 53 -1.94 5.21 4.73
C GLN A 53 -2.11 3.69 4.69
N SER A 54 -1.84 3.00 5.79
CA SER A 54 -2.07 1.54 5.91
C SER A 54 -3.53 1.17 5.69
N VAL A 55 -4.48 1.85 6.35
CA VAL A 55 -5.93 1.59 6.15
C VAL A 55 -6.35 1.83 4.70
N VAL A 56 -5.80 2.86 4.06
CA VAL A 56 -6.04 3.14 2.64
C VAL A 56 -5.47 2.04 1.75
N ALA A 57 -4.26 1.57 2.03
CA ALA A 57 -3.63 0.49 1.29
C ALA A 57 -4.47 -0.79 1.37
N ASP A 58 -4.95 -1.18 2.54
CA ASP A 58 -5.79 -2.36 2.73
C ASP A 58 -7.12 -2.27 1.96
N ARG A 59 -7.76 -1.09 1.94
CA ARG A 59 -8.97 -0.84 1.15
C ARG A 59 -8.72 -0.99 -0.35
N LEU A 60 -7.58 -0.50 -0.83
CA LEU A 60 -7.21 -0.60 -2.24
C LEU A 60 -6.80 -2.03 -2.63
N ILE A 61 -6.16 -2.78 -1.74
CA ILE A 61 -5.92 -4.22 -1.91
C ILE A 61 -7.26 -4.97 -2.02
N ALA A 62 -8.23 -4.67 -1.16
CA ALA A 62 -9.56 -5.28 -1.23
C ALA A 62 -10.29 -4.95 -2.54
N ALA A 63 -10.23 -3.70 -3.00
CA ALA A 63 -10.80 -3.28 -4.28
C ALA A 63 -10.13 -4.01 -5.47
N LEU A 64 -8.80 -4.12 -5.44
CA LEU A 64 -8.03 -4.86 -6.44
C LEU A 64 -8.41 -6.34 -6.46
N ALA A 65 -8.49 -6.98 -5.29
CA ALA A 65 -8.90 -8.37 -5.16
C ALA A 65 -10.32 -8.60 -5.68
N SER A 66 -11.26 -7.71 -5.37
CA SER A 66 -12.64 -7.78 -5.87
C SER A 66 -12.70 -7.61 -7.39
N CYS A 67 -11.87 -6.73 -7.97
CA CYS A 67 -11.78 -6.56 -9.42
C CYS A 67 -11.23 -7.82 -10.10
N LEU A 68 -10.17 -8.40 -9.55
CA LEU A 68 -9.46 -9.56 -10.09
C LEU A 68 -10.13 -10.91 -9.80
N THR A 69 -11.12 -10.94 -8.92
CA THR A 69 -11.89 -12.13 -8.61
C THR A 69 -13.01 -12.32 -9.63
N SER A 70 -13.01 -13.46 -10.34
CA SER A 70 -14.20 -13.92 -11.07
C SER A 70 -15.06 -14.82 -10.18
N ALA A 71 -16.36 -14.55 -10.11
CA ALA A 71 -17.32 -15.33 -9.32
C ALA A 71 -17.58 -16.73 -9.89
N GLU A 72 -17.10 -17.04 -11.09
CA GLU A 72 -17.42 -18.27 -11.79
C GLU A 72 -16.13 -18.94 -12.24
N GLY A 73 -15.93 -20.18 -11.81
CA GLY A 73 -14.86 -21.08 -12.29
C GLY A 73 -15.01 -21.47 -13.76
N ARG A 74 -15.27 -20.50 -14.62
CA ARG A 74 -15.49 -20.65 -16.06
C ARG A 74 -14.15 -20.68 -16.80
N LEU A 75 -14.17 -21.46 -17.87
CA LEU A 75 -13.07 -21.77 -18.78
C LEU A 75 -12.44 -20.57 -19.51
N ASP A 76 -12.90 -19.34 -19.29
CA ASP A 76 -12.41 -18.17 -20.04
C ASP A 76 -12.22 -16.92 -19.14
N ALA A 77 -11.38 -17.07 -18.11
CA ALA A 77 -10.97 -15.97 -17.22
C ALA A 77 -10.52 -14.72 -18.01
N LEU A 78 -9.91 -14.92 -19.18
CA LEU A 78 -9.47 -13.85 -20.07
C LEU A 78 -10.63 -12.92 -20.48
N ALA A 79 -11.83 -13.45 -20.69
CA ALA A 79 -13.02 -12.67 -21.07
C ALA A 79 -13.48 -11.66 -20.01
N HIS A 80 -13.15 -11.94 -18.75
CA HIS A 80 -13.50 -11.12 -17.61
C HIS A 80 -12.56 -9.94 -17.40
N PHE A 81 -11.42 -9.90 -18.12
CA PHE A 81 -10.36 -8.90 -17.93
C PHE A 81 -9.93 -8.21 -19.22
N VAL A 82 -9.98 -8.93 -20.34
CA VAL A 82 -9.67 -8.44 -21.68
C VAL A 82 -10.90 -8.61 -22.56
N ARG A 83 -11.12 -7.67 -23.46
CA ARG A 83 -12.24 -7.76 -24.41
C ARG A 83 -12.06 -8.92 -25.39
N VAL A 84 -12.93 -9.93 -25.26
CA VAL A 84 -13.14 -11.02 -26.22
C VAL A 84 -14.61 -11.09 -26.62
N ARG A 85 -14.92 -11.96 -27.58
CA ARG A 85 -16.31 -12.32 -27.90
C ARG A 85 -16.91 -13.05 -26.69
N ALA A 86 -17.64 -12.33 -25.86
CA ALA A 86 -18.32 -12.85 -24.67
C ALA A 86 -19.81 -12.51 -24.71
N THR A 87 -20.57 -12.99 -23.73
CA THR A 87 -21.98 -12.61 -23.57
C THR A 87 -22.09 -11.21 -22.94
N ASP A 88 -23.21 -10.53 -23.17
CA ASP A 88 -23.48 -9.21 -22.58
C ASP A 88 -23.40 -9.21 -21.05
N ASP A 89 -23.72 -10.33 -20.39
CA ASP A 89 -23.58 -10.49 -18.94
C ASP A 89 -22.12 -10.41 -18.48
N VAL A 90 -21.18 -10.98 -19.23
CA VAL A 90 -19.74 -10.92 -18.92
C VAL A 90 -19.22 -9.49 -19.06
N HIS A 91 -19.68 -8.77 -20.09
CA HIS A 91 -19.35 -7.37 -20.28
C HIS A 91 -19.91 -6.50 -19.15
N ARG A 92 -21.18 -6.69 -18.76
CA ARG A 92 -21.80 -5.96 -17.64
C ARG A 92 -21.08 -6.20 -16.31
N ASP A 93 -20.72 -7.45 -15.99
CA ASP A 93 -20.01 -7.74 -14.75
C ASP A 93 -18.59 -7.13 -14.73
N ARG A 94 -17.88 -7.21 -15.85
CA ARG A 94 -16.56 -6.57 -16.00
C ARG A 94 -16.64 -5.06 -15.82
N ASP A 95 -17.58 -4.40 -16.49
CA ASP A 95 -17.72 -2.94 -16.41
C ASP A 95 -18.12 -2.50 -14.98
N ARG A 96 -18.90 -3.32 -14.26
CA ARG A 96 -19.20 -3.13 -12.82
C ARG A 96 -17.93 -3.22 -11.96
N ARG A 97 -17.10 -4.26 -12.16
CA ARG A 97 -15.86 -4.47 -11.41
C ARG A 97 -14.83 -3.37 -11.69
N GLU A 98 -14.69 -2.97 -12.94
CA GLU A 98 -13.89 -1.81 -13.33
C GLU A 98 -14.37 -0.56 -12.59
N SER A 99 -15.66 -0.25 -12.66
CA SER A 99 -16.23 0.94 -12.01
C SER A 99 -15.94 0.97 -10.51
N ALA A 100 -16.08 -0.17 -9.82
CA ALA A 100 -15.79 -0.28 -8.38
C ALA A 100 -14.31 -0.07 -8.05
N LEU A 101 -13.40 -0.60 -8.88
CA LEU A 101 -11.96 -0.36 -8.74
C LEU A 101 -11.63 1.13 -8.91
N LEU A 102 -12.20 1.76 -9.95
CA LEU A 102 -11.99 3.18 -10.26
C LEU A 102 -12.53 4.10 -9.16
N GLU A 103 -13.71 3.80 -8.62
CA GLU A 103 -14.32 4.55 -7.53
C GLU A 103 -13.49 4.44 -6.26
N SER A 104 -12.99 3.24 -5.95
CA SER A 104 -12.09 3.01 -4.81
C SER A 104 -10.78 3.79 -4.99
N GLY A 105 -10.21 3.76 -6.20
CA GLY A 105 -9.02 4.53 -6.56
C GLY A 105 -9.24 6.02 -6.34
N ALA A 106 -10.30 6.60 -6.91
CA ALA A 106 -10.63 8.01 -6.77
C ALA A 106 -10.85 8.42 -5.30
N SER A 107 -11.43 7.53 -4.49
CA SER A 107 -11.75 7.78 -3.09
C SER A 107 -10.53 7.74 -2.18
N TYR A 108 -9.52 6.92 -2.49
CA TYR A 108 -8.46 6.60 -1.52
C TYR A 108 -7.01 6.82 -2.02
N SER A 109 -6.73 6.77 -3.32
CA SER A 109 -5.35 6.78 -3.84
C SER A 109 -4.58 8.06 -3.50
N HIS A 110 -5.28 9.18 -3.27
CA HIS A 110 -4.68 10.46 -2.91
C HIS A 110 -3.94 10.44 -1.57
N ALA A 111 -4.28 9.49 -0.68
CA ALA A 111 -3.64 9.34 0.61
C ALA A 111 -2.39 8.46 0.56
N LEU A 112 -2.12 7.77 -0.55
CA LEU A 112 -0.92 6.95 -0.73
C LEU A 112 0.35 7.80 -0.91
N PRO A 113 1.53 7.26 -0.57
CA PRO A 113 2.80 7.81 -1.02
C PRO A 113 2.84 7.93 -2.56
N GLU A 114 3.41 9.02 -3.06
CA GLU A 114 3.46 9.34 -4.50
C GLU A 114 3.93 8.17 -5.40
N PRO A 115 5.01 7.44 -5.09
CA PRO A 115 5.45 6.33 -5.93
C PRO A 115 4.43 5.18 -6.02
N VAL A 116 3.61 4.99 -4.99
CA VAL A 116 2.58 3.95 -4.94
C VAL A 116 1.31 4.42 -5.65
N ARG A 117 0.98 5.71 -5.51
CA ARG A 117 -0.12 6.34 -6.26
C ARG A 117 0.12 6.26 -7.77
N ASP A 118 1.33 6.56 -8.24
CA ASP A 118 1.66 6.50 -9.67
C ASP A 118 1.50 5.07 -10.23
N ARG A 119 1.90 4.06 -9.46
CA ARG A 119 1.71 2.64 -9.81
C ARG A 119 0.23 2.27 -9.85
N TRP A 120 -0.57 2.77 -8.91
CA TRP A 120 -2.03 2.59 -8.89
C TRP A 120 -2.72 3.24 -10.10
N ASP A 121 -2.32 4.46 -10.45
CA ASP A 121 -2.88 5.20 -11.59
C ASP A 121 -2.54 4.50 -12.92
N ALA A 122 -1.33 3.96 -13.05
CA ALA A 122 -0.95 3.14 -14.19
C ALA A 122 -1.77 1.83 -14.28
N LEU A 123 -2.03 1.16 -13.15
CA LEU A 123 -2.88 -0.03 -13.11
C LEU A 123 -4.31 0.30 -13.53
N THR A 124 -4.85 1.39 -13.01
CA THR A 124 -6.18 1.93 -13.37
C THR A 124 -6.27 2.18 -14.88
N TRP A 125 -5.21 2.75 -15.47
CA TRP A 125 -5.14 2.93 -16.92
C TRP A 125 -5.10 1.60 -17.68
N LEU A 126 -4.34 0.61 -17.22
CA LEU A 126 -4.26 -0.71 -17.85
C LEU A 126 -5.60 -1.45 -17.83
N VAL A 127 -6.32 -1.38 -16.71
CA VAL A 127 -7.67 -1.95 -16.60
C VAL A 127 -8.59 -1.30 -17.64
N ARG A 128 -8.69 0.03 -17.63
CA ARG A 128 -9.50 0.79 -18.61
C ARG A 128 -9.11 0.46 -20.05
N PHE A 129 -7.81 0.36 -20.33
CA PHE A 129 -7.32 0.00 -21.64
C PHE A 129 -7.88 -1.38 -22.03
N ASN A 130 -7.65 -2.41 -21.22
CA ASN A 130 -8.04 -3.79 -21.51
C ASN A 130 -9.56 -4.03 -21.61
N THR A 131 -10.37 -3.17 -20.97
CA THR A 131 -11.85 -3.23 -21.06
C THR A 131 -12.44 -2.37 -22.18
N SER A 132 -11.73 -1.33 -22.63
CA SER A 132 -12.19 -0.39 -23.66
C SER A 132 -12.48 -1.03 -25.03
N THR A 133 -13.18 -0.28 -25.90
CA THR A 133 -13.36 -0.65 -27.30
C THR A 133 -12.06 -0.47 -28.06
N GLN A 134 -11.35 -1.57 -28.30
CA GLN A 134 -10.13 -1.61 -29.10
C GLN A 134 -10.40 -2.18 -30.50
N PRO A 135 -9.55 -1.86 -31.50
CA PRO A 135 -9.48 -2.62 -32.74
C PRO A 135 -9.31 -4.11 -32.47
N GLU A 136 -9.71 -4.95 -33.42
CA GLU A 136 -9.56 -6.39 -33.28
C GLU A 136 -8.08 -6.77 -33.11
N ARG A 137 -7.75 -7.35 -31.95
CA ARG A 137 -6.41 -7.82 -31.60
C ARG A 137 -6.30 -9.32 -31.78
N SER A 138 -5.08 -9.80 -32.00
CA SER A 138 -4.82 -11.24 -32.02
C SER A 138 -5.05 -11.86 -30.64
N ASP A 139 -5.41 -13.14 -30.60
CA ASP A 139 -5.58 -13.85 -29.32
C ASP A 139 -4.29 -13.93 -28.51
N ASP A 140 -3.14 -13.98 -29.19
CA ASP A 140 -1.81 -13.93 -28.55
C ASP A 140 -1.61 -12.61 -27.80
N ASP A 141 -1.94 -11.47 -28.43
CA ASP A 141 -1.82 -10.15 -27.79
C ASP A 141 -2.76 -10.04 -26.59
N ARG A 142 -3.98 -10.56 -26.70
CA ARG A 142 -4.95 -10.56 -25.59
C ARG A 142 -4.47 -11.39 -24.40
N ARG A 143 -3.88 -12.56 -24.66
CA ARG A 143 -3.29 -13.42 -23.61
C ARG A 143 -2.12 -12.74 -22.93
N ARG A 144 -1.27 -12.07 -23.71
CA ARG A 144 -0.18 -11.26 -23.17
C ARG A 144 -0.71 -10.11 -22.30
N ASP A 145 -1.66 -9.31 -22.81
CA ASP A 145 -2.23 -8.17 -22.08
C ASP A 145 -2.94 -8.60 -20.79
N TYR A 146 -3.61 -9.77 -20.79
CA TYR A 146 -4.14 -10.40 -19.58
C TYR A 146 -3.03 -10.73 -18.57
N SER A 147 -1.94 -11.33 -19.05
CA SER A 147 -0.82 -11.75 -18.20
C SER A 147 -0.06 -10.55 -17.63
N ASP A 148 0.11 -9.50 -18.44
CA ASP A 148 0.66 -8.21 -18.03
C ASP A 148 -0.17 -7.57 -16.93
N LEU A 149 -1.51 -7.56 -17.09
CA LEU A 149 -2.42 -7.01 -16.09
C LEU A 149 -2.29 -7.75 -14.76
N LEU A 150 -2.23 -9.09 -14.79
CA LEU A 150 -2.05 -9.88 -13.57
C LEU A 150 -0.71 -9.60 -12.88
N ASN A 151 0.39 -9.60 -13.64
CA ASN A 151 1.73 -9.34 -13.10
C ASN A 151 1.85 -7.92 -12.54
N TYR A 152 1.30 -6.93 -13.25
CA TYR A 152 1.33 -5.55 -12.79
C TYR A 152 0.42 -5.34 -11.57
N SER A 153 -0.72 -6.02 -11.51
CA SER A 153 -1.60 -5.97 -10.33
C SER A 153 -0.89 -6.54 -9.09
N GLU A 154 -0.15 -7.64 -9.23
CA GLU A 154 0.66 -8.20 -8.14
C GLU A 154 1.77 -7.23 -7.70
N TYR A 155 2.42 -6.56 -8.65
CA TYR A 155 3.40 -5.52 -8.35
C TYR A 155 2.78 -4.36 -7.54
N VAL A 156 1.60 -3.88 -7.93
CA VAL A 156 0.88 -2.83 -7.19
C VAL A 156 0.46 -3.34 -5.80
N ARG A 157 -0.04 -4.58 -5.68
CA ARG A 157 -0.40 -5.17 -4.39
C ARG A 157 0.78 -5.18 -3.42
N ARG A 158 1.96 -5.63 -3.83
CA ARG A 158 3.17 -5.61 -2.97
C ARG A 158 3.58 -4.19 -2.61
N SER A 159 3.39 -3.24 -3.52
CA SER A 159 3.61 -1.82 -3.24
C SER A 159 2.67 -1.30 -2.15
N LEU A 160 1.41 -1.74 -2.16
CA LEU A 160 0.41 -1.40 -1.13
C LEU A 160 0.74 -2.08 0.22
N ARG A 161 1.12 -3.36 0.23
CA ARG A 161 1.56 -4.05 1.47
C ARG A 161 2.76 -3.41 2.12
N ALA A 162 3.69 -2.90 1.31
CA ALA A 162 4.83 -2.15 1.82
C ALA A 162 4.43 -0.81 2.47
N VAL A 163 3.28 -0.24 2.12
CA VAL A 163 2.71 0.93 2.82
C VAL A 163 2.10 0.51 4.17
N SER A 164 1.51 -0.68 4.26
CA SER A 164 1.01 -1.23 5.54
C SER A 164 2.14 -1.71 6.48
N GLY A 165 3.37 -1.82 5.98
CA GLY A 165 4.55 -2.22 6.77
C GLY A 165 4.83 -3.73 6.79
N ASP A 166 4.07 -4.51 6.01
CA ASP A 166 4.16 -5.98 6.01
C ASP A 166 5.35 -6.51 5.19
N ASP A 167 5.78 -5.74 4.18
CA ASP A 167 6.76 -6.17 3.18
C ASP A 167 7.69 -5.00 2.78
N PRO A 168 8.91 -5.27 2.27
CA PRO A 168 9.76 -4.23 1.70
C PRO A 168 9.16 -3.64 0.41
N MET A 169 9.29 -2.32 0.22
CA MET A 169 8.85 -1.63 -1.00
C MET A 169 9.55 -2.22 -2.23
N PRO A 170 8.81 -2.73 -3.23
CA PRO A 170 9.45 -3.30 -4.41
C PRO A 170 10.12 -2.20 -5.26
N PRO A 171 11.19 -2.56 -6.02
CA PRO A 171 11.89 -1.60 -6.87
C PRO A 171 10.95 -0.91 -7.85
N PRO A 172 11.24 0.34 -8.26
CA PRO A 172 10.43 1.07 -9.22
C PRO A 172 10.59 0.46 -10.63
N TYR A 173 9.50 -0.05 -11.18
CA TYR A 173 9.42 -0.60 -12.52
C TYR A 173 8.35 0.13 -13.34
N PRO A 174 8.61 0.40 -14.63
CA PRO A 174 7.62 1.02 -15.49
C PRO A 174 6.45 0.07 -15.74
N ALA A 175 5.26 0.65 -15.92
CA ALA A 175 4.07 -0.10 -16.32
C ALA A 175 4.26 -0.78 -17.69
N PRO A 176 3.58 -1.92 -17.94
CA PRO A 176 3.60 -2.57 -19.24
C PRO A 176 3.15 -1.63 -20.35
N ASP A 177 3.97 -1.51 -21.39
CA ASP A 177 3.55 -0.87 -22.63
C ASP A 177 2.68 -1.84 -23.43
N VAL A 178 1.38 -1.58 -23.45
CA VAL A 178 0.38 -2.39 -24.17
C VAL A 178 0.51 -2.30 -25.70
N ARG A 179 1.22 -1.27 -26.21
CA ARG A 179 1.46 -1.03 -27.65
C ARG A 179 2.75 -1.69 -28.13
N ARG A 180 3.52 -2.29 -27.22
CA ARG A 180 4.78 -2.93 -27.55
C ARG A 180 4.58 -4.09 -28.53
N ALA A 181 5.55 -4.27 -29.43
CA ALA A 181 5.52 -5.34 -30.42
C ALA A 181 5.96 -6.68 -29.81
N GLU A 182 6.69 -6.67 -28.70
CA GLU A 182 7.16 -7.87 -28.04
C GLU A 182 5.98 -8.70 -27.52
N ARG A 183 5.98 -9.99 -27.85
CA ARG A 183 4.98 -10.95 -27.35
C ARG A 183 5.23 -11.41 -25.92
N ARG A 184 6.40 -11.09 -25.36
CA ARG A 184 6.76 -11.49 -24.01
C ARG A 184 5.86 -10.78 -22.99
N VAL A 185 5.46 -11.52 -21.96
CA VAL A 185 4.73 -11.00 -20.81
C VAL A 185 5.62 -10.08 -19.99
N TRP A 186 5.06 -8.95 -19.58
CA TRP A 186 5.71 -7.98 -18.70
C TRP A 186 6.12 -8.64 -17.39
N GLY A 187 7.37 -8.42 -17.00
CA GLY A 187 7.85 -8.89 -15.73
C GLY A 187 8.15 -10.39 -15.65
N TYR A 188 8.15 -11.16 -16.74
CA TYR A 188 8.64 -12.53 -16.69
C TYR A 188 10.08 -12.60 -17.22
N LYS A 189 10.97 -13.28 -16.48
CA LYS A 189 12.43 -13.44 -16.69
C LYS A 189 12.96 -12.77 -17.97
N PRO A 190 13.51 -11.55 -17.90
CA PRO A 190 14.04 -10.87 -19.07
C PRO A 190 15.22 -11.62 -19.67
N ALA A 191 15.29 -11.64 -21.00
CA ALA A 191 16.53 -12.00 -21.68
C ALA A 191 17.64 -10.99 -21.33
N PRO A 192 18.92 -11.42 -21.35
CA PRO A 192 20.03 -10.50 -21.13
C PRO A 192 19.94 -9.28 -22.05
N GLY A 193 19.92 -8.08 -21.47
CA GLY A 193 19.85 -6.81 -22.22
C GLY A 193 18.47 -6.15 -22.31
N ASN A 194 17.42 -6.72 -21.71
CA ASN A 194 16.09 -6.09 -21.65
C ASN A 194 15.88 -5.25 -20.38
N ASN A 195 15.10 -4.18 -20.51
CA ASN A 195 14.81 -3.21 -19.44
C ASN A 195 13.63 -3.59 -18.51
N GLU A 196 13.02 -4.77 -18.68
CA GLU A 196 11.88 -5.17 -17.87
C GLU A 196 12.32 -5.97 -16.64
N PRO A 197 11.53 -5.95 -15.55
CA PRO A 197 11.89 -6.66 -14.33
C PRO A 197 11.78 -8.18 -14.44
N ASP A 198 12.51 -8.89 -13.57
CA ASP A 198 12.29 -10.33 -13.32
C ASP A 198 11.34 -10.51 -12.14
N LEU A 199 10.11 -10.93 -12.42
CA LEU A 199 9.06 -11.22 -11.44
C LEU A 199 8.70 -12.72 -11.44
N SER A 200 9.58 -13.58 -11.95
CA SER A 200 9.30 -15.02 -12.06
C SER A 200 9.04 -15.65 -10.69
N ASP A 201 9.75 -15.19 -9.67
CA ASP A 201 9.59 -15.63 -8.28
C ASP A 201 8.33 -15.05 -7.61
N TRP A 202 7.72 -14.03 -8.21
CA TRP A 202 6.55 -13.35 -7.65
C TRP A 202 5.25 -14.11 -7.94
N GLN A 203 5.19 -14.88 -9.02
CA GLN A 203 4.05 -15.76 -9.33
C GLN A 203 4.01 -17.04 -8.47
N LEU A 204 5.14 -17.44 -7.88
CA LEU A 204 5.28 -18.71 -7.15
C LEU A 204 4.81 -18.63 -5.69
N SER A 205 4.70 -17.43 -5.09
CA SER A 205 4.47 -17.27 -3.65
C SER A 205 3.02 -17.16 -3.19
N SER A 206 2.03 -17.09 -4.09
CA SER A 206 0.62 -17.47 -3.81
C SER A 206 -0.28 -17.05 -4.97
N ARG A 207 -1.22 -17.93 -5.36
CA ARG A 207 -2.39 -17.56 -6.19
C ARG A 207 -3.40 -16.70 -5.41
N LEU A 208 -2.95 -16.04 -4.35
CA LEU A 208 -3.72 -15.19 -3.45
C LEU A 208 -3.40 -13.73 -3.78
N VAL A 209 -4.44 -13.02 -4.20
CA VAL A 209 -4.47 -11.61 -4.60
C VAL A 209 -4.46 -10.67 -3.39
N GLY A 210 -4.48 -11.18 -2.16
CA GLY A 210 -4.17 -10.36 -0.99
C GLY A 210 -4.69 -10.92 0.32
N GLU A 211 -3.90 -10.73 1.36
CA GLU A 211 -4.32 -10.71 2.75
C GLU A 211 -4.89 -9.33 3.06
N VAL A 212 -6.08 -9.25 3.62
CA VAL A 212 -6.74 -8.00 4.00
C VAL A 212 -7.08 -8.07 5.47
N THR A 213 -6.51 -7.16 6.25
CA THR A 213 -6.89 -6.94 7.65
C THR A 213 -7.97 -5.87 7.70
N PHE A 214 -9.17 -6.25 8.11
CA PHE A 214 -10.28 -5.31 8.28
C PHE A 214 -10.13 -4.52 9.58
N SER A 215 -10.81 -3.37 9.67
CA SER A 215 -10.86 -2.55 10.89
C SER A 215 -11.47 -3.29 12.09
N THR A 216 -12.10 -4.43 11.88
CA THR A 216 -12.61 -5.35 12.91
C THR A 216 -11.54 -6.28 13.48
N GLY A 217 -10.33 -6.31 12.91
CA GLY A 217 -9.26 -7.26 13.21
C GLY A 217 -9.37 -8.58 12.45
N GLU A 218 -10.38 -8.74 11.59
CA GLU A 218 -10.53 -9.92 10.74
C GLU A 218 -9.49 -9.90 9.62
N VAL A 219 -8.79 -11.02 9.39
CA VAL A 219 -7.86 -11.18 8.28
C VAL A 219 -8.47 -12.15 7.26
N ARG A 220 -8.57 -11.72 6.00
CA ARG A 220 -9.05 -12.59 4.89
C ARG A 220 -8.06 -12.64 3.75
N TRP A 221 -7.85 -13.83 3.22
CA TRP A 221 -7.11 -14.06 1.99
C TRP A 221 -8.08 -14.15 0.81
N TYR A 222 -7.79 -13.41 -0.25
CA TYR A 222 -8.57 -13.41 -1.48
C TYR A 222 -7.76 -14.01 -2.62
N GLY A 223 -8.23 -15.08 -3.26
CA GLY A 223 -7.64 -15.60 -4.51
C GLY A 223 -8.27 -15.01 -5.78
N LEU A 224 -7.66 -15.26 -6.94
CA LEU A 224 -8.19 -14.85 -8.27
C LEU A 224 -9.60 -15.41 -8.59
N ASN A 225 -10.04 -16.42 -7.84
CA ASN A 225 -11.35 -17.06 -7.98
C ASN A 225 -12.28 -16.78 -6.79
N GLY A 226 -11.95 -15.83 -5.92
CA GLY A 226 -12.75 -15.54 -4.71
C GLY A 226 -12.63 -16.61 -3.64
N LEU A 227 -11.64 -17.50 -3.76
CA LEU A 227 -11.35 -18.52 -2.76
C LEU A 227 -10.76 -17.84 -1.53
N VAL A 228 -11.57 -17.85 -0.46
CA VAL A 228 -11.12 -17.62 0.90
C VAL A 228 -10.51 -18.94 1.35
N GLU A 229 -9.19 -19.09 1.22
CA GLU A 229 -8.53 -20.16 1.97
C GLU A 229 -8.64 -19.79 3.46
N VAL A 230 -9.46 -20.54 4.18
CA VAL A 230 -9.30 -20.65 5.63
C VAL A 230 -7.96 -21.34 5.81
N LEU A 231 -6.90 -20.56 6.03
CA LEU A 231 -5.63 -21.11 6.47
C LEU A 231 -5.93 -21.87 7.77
N SER A 232 -5.87 -23.20 7.71
CA SER A 232 -6.02 -24.04 8.90
C SER A 232 -5.06 -23.50 9.97
N PRO A 233 -5.52 -23.23 11.19
CA PRO A 233 -4.60 -22.89 12.26
C PRO A 233 -3.58 -24.02 12.38
N GLU A 234 -2.30 -23.64 12.46
CA GLU A 234 -1.20 -24.56 12.74
C GLU A 234 -1.64 -25.55 13.82
N PRO A 235 -1.48 -26.87 13.62
CA PRO A 235 -1.77 -27.82 14.66
C PRO A 235 -0.86 -27.48 15.84
N ALA A 236 -1.45 -27.06 16.95
CA ALA A 236 -0.74 -26.92 18.21
C ALA A 236 0.05 -28.20 18.43
N GLU A 237 1.37 -28.08 18.59
CA GLU A 237 2.23 -29.21 18.94
C GLU A 237 1.58 -29.97 20.10
N PRO A 238 1.48 -31.30 20.01
CA PRO A 238 1.07 -32.07 21.17
C PRO A 238 2.10 -31.81 22.26
N ARG A 239 1.65 -31.22 23.37
CA ARG A 239 2.38 -31.28 24.62
C ARG A 239 2.57 -32.75 24.93
N ASP A 240 3.80 -33.22 24.77
CA ASP A 240 4.31 -34.40 25.46
C ASP A 240 4.25 -34.10 26.97
N ASP A 241 3.06 -34.24 27.55
CA ASP A 241 2.93 -34.52 28.97
C ASP A 241 3.00 -36.04 29.12
N ASP A 242 4.24 -36.51 29.03
CA ASP A 242 4.71 -37.70 29.71
C ASP A 242 4.52 -37.48 31.21
N ASN A 243 3.60 -38.23 31.84
CA ASN A 243 3.71 -38.65 33.25
C ASN A 243 2.54 -39.55 33.69
N GLY A 244 2.89 -40.81 33.97
CA GLY A 244 2.35 -41.55 35.13
C GLY A 244 1.34 -42.64 34.85
#